data_AF-A0A381SZR3-F1
#
_entry.id   AF-A0A381SZR3-F1
#
_cell.length_a   1.000
_cell.length_b   1.000
_cell.length_c   1.000
_cell.angle_alpha   90.00
_cell.angle_beta   90.00
_cell.angle_gamma   90.00
#
_symmetry.space_group_name_H-M   'P 1'
#
loop_
_entity.id
_entity.type
_entity.pdbx_description
1 polymer ?
#
loop_
_entity_poly.entity_id
_entity_poly.type
_entity_poly.pdbx_seq_one_letter_code
_entity_poly.pdbx_strand_id
1 'polypeptide(L)'
;VETFEAIEDLVPNMFDTMYEEEGIGLAANQIGVDLNVMVIDISHADENCPPSTFVNGQIIERSGSESMEEGCLSVPGVRVDVTRSEKVTFAYQDLEGNHHEAKFDGLMATVIQHEMDHLNGLLIIDHASQLDKHRIRKQLKELAS
;
A
#
# COMPACT_ATOMS: atom_id res chain seq x y z
N VAL A 1 -1.18 16.50 1.90
CA VAL A 1 -1.25 16.98 3.30
C VAL A 1 -0.56 18.32 3.39
N GLU A 2 -1.30 19.36 3.75
CA GLU A 2 -0.76 20.72 3.96
C GLU A 2 -0.64 21.07 5.45
N THR A 3 -1.42 20.41 6.32
CA THR A 3 -1.42 20.62 7.77
C THR A 3 -1.22 19.26 8.46
N PHE A 4 -0.12 19.12 9.19
CA PHE A 4 0.29 17.85 9.80
C PHE A 4 -0.41 17.57 11.15
N GLU A 5 -0.96 18.60 11.81
CA GLU A 5 -1.81 18.43 13.01
C GLU A 5 -3.00 17.49 12.75
N ALA A 6 -3.56 17.53 11.52
CA ALA A 6 -4.70 16.71 11.14
C ALA A 6 -4.35 15.21 10.96
N ILE A 7 -3.06 14.86 10.92
CA ILE A 7 -2.63 13.46 10.76
C ILE A 7 -2.09 12.84 12.05
N GLU A 8 -1.90 13.62 13.12
CA GLU A 8 -1.44 13.12 14.43
C GLU A 8 -2.36 12.04 15.00
N ASP A 9 -3.68 12.25 14.93
CA ASP A 9 -4.67 11.26 15.36
C ASP A 9 -5.01 10.23 14.27
N LEU A 10 -4.80 10.58 12.99
CA LEU A 10 -5.13 9.70 11.87
C LEU A 10 -4.22 8.47 11.83
N VAL A 11 -2.91 8.68 11.98
CA VAL A 11 -1.91 7.63 11.78
C VAL A 11 -2.06 6.49 12.79
N PRO A 12 -2.24 6.72 14.11
CA PRO A 12 -2.55 5.66 15.06
C PRO A 12 -3.80 4.87 14.67
N ASN A 13 -4.89 5.54 14.27
CA ASN A 13 -6.13 4.87 13.83
C ASN A 13 -5.91 4.03 12.56
N MET A 14 -5.06 4.50 11.64
CA MET A 14 -4.69 3.73 10.44
C MET A 14 -3.91 2.46 10.82
N PHE A 15 -2.94 2.56 11.73
CA PHE A 15 -2.21 1.39 12.22
C PHE A 15 -3.14 0.41 12.94
N ASP A 16 -3.99 0.90 13.85
CA ASP A 16 -4.96 0.05 14.55
C ASP A 16 -5.86 -0.70 13.57
N THR A 17 -6.42 0.00 12.58
CA THR A 17 -7.25 -0.62 11.52
C THR A 17 -6.46 -1.65 10.70
N MET A 18 -5.22 -1.32 10.32
CA MET A 18 -4.34 -2.23 9.57
C MET A 18 -4.08 -3.52 10.36
N TYR A 19 -3.82 -3.42 11.68
CA TYR A 19 -3.57 -4.58 12.52
C TYR A 19 -4.83 -5.40 12.81
N GLU A 20 -5.98 -4.76 13.00
CA GLU A 20 -7.27 -5.44 13.19
C GLU A 20 -7.63 -6.34 12.01
N GLU A 21 -7.29 -5.90 10.79
CA GLU A 21 -7.54 -6.63 9.55
C GLU A 21 -6.37 -7.54 9.11
N GLU A 22 -5.37 -7.74 9.99
CA GLU A 22 -4.17 -8.55 9.73
C GLU A 22 -3.40 -8.10 8.46
N GLY A 23 -3.44 -6.81 8.14
CA GLY A 23 -2.76 -6.18 7.02
C GLY A 23 -1.31 -5.80 7.31
N ILE A 24 -0.56 -5.52 6.25
CA ILE A 24 0.85 -5.09 6.30
C ILE A 24 1.05 -3.68 5.73
N GLY A 25 -0.01 -3.10 5.17
CA GLY A 25 -0.06 -1.76 4.59
C GLY A 25 -1.50 -1.26 4.57
N LEU A 26 -1.67 0.06 4.70
CA LEU A 26 -2.96 0.73 4.58
C LEU A 26 -2.79 2.17 4.08
N ALA A 27 -3.47 2.50 3.00
CA ALA A 27 -3.63 3.85 2.47
C ALA A 27 -4.87 4.55 3.07
N ALA A 28 -4.76 5.84 3.34
CA ALA A 28 -5.81 6.61 4.03
C ALA A 28 -7.16 6.57 3.29
N ASN A 29 -7.16 6.49 1.97
CA ASN A 29 -8.41 6.46 1.20
C ASN A 29 -9.18 5.15 1.35
N GLN A 30 -8.55 4.06 1.80
CA GLN A 30 -9.23 2.80 2.11
C GLN A 30 -10.17 2.94 3.32
N ILE A 31 -9.89 3.89 4.22
CA ILE A 31 -10.75 4.24 5.36
C ILE A 31 -11.56 5.53 5.09
N GLY A 32 -11.69 5.93 3.81
CA GLY A 32 -12.50 7.07 3.40
C GLY A 32 -11.87 8.44 3.64
N VAL A 33 -10.57 8.50 3.92
CA VAL A 33 -9.83 9.75 4.13
C VAL A 33 -9.04 10.11 2.86
N ASP A 34 -9.42 11.22 2.23
CA ASP A 34 -8.78 11.72 1.00
C ASP A 34 -7.50 12.51 1.32
N LEU A 35 -6.49 11.80 1.85
CA LEU A 35 -5.16 12.33 2.12
C LEU A 35 -4.10 11.40 1.54
N ASN A 36 -3.00 11.98 1.04
CA ASN A 36 -1.81 11.21 0.64
C ASN A 36 -1.01 10.80 1.88
N VAL A 37 -1.50 9.77 2.57
CA VAL A 37 -0.89 9.16 3.76
C VAL A 37 -1.04 7.65 3.63
N MET A 38 0.03 6.93 3.93
CA MET A 38 0.01 5.47 4.05
C MET A 38 0.86 5.01 5.23
N VAL A 39 0.42 3.93 5.88
CA VAL A 39 1.15 3.24 6.95
C VAL A 39 1.54 1.85 6.48
N ILE A 40 2.72 1.40 6.85
CA ILE A 40 3.27 0.10 6.45
C ILE A 40 3.98 -0.54 7.64
N ASP A 41 3.71 -1.82 7.90
CA ASP A 41 4.43 -2.61 8.88
C ASP A 41 4.72 -4.01 8.33
N ILE A 42 5.99 -4.24 8.00
CA ILE A 42 6.50 -5.53 7.55
C ILE A 42 7.43 -6.18 8.57
N SER A 43 7.44 -5.70 9.81
CA SER A 43 8.36 -6.18 10.86
C SER A 43 8.21 -7.67 11.17
N HIS A 44 7.03 -8.25 10.91
CA HIS A 44 6.78 -9.69 11.01
C HIS A 44 7.54 -10.52 9.96
N ALA A 45 7.92 -9.92 8.84
CA ALA A 45 8.68 -10.54 7.75
C ALA A 45 10.16 -10.15 7.78
N ASP A 46 10.47 -8.92 8.22
CA ASP A 46 11.83 -8.42 8.42
C ASP A 46 11.91 -7.51 9.65
N GLU A 47 12.45 -8.03 10.75
CA GLU A 47 12.59 -7.31 12.02
C GLU A 47 13.44 -6.02 11.92
N ASN A 48 14.24 -5.87 10.85
CA ASN A 48 15.05 -4.67 10.62
C ASN A 48 14.25 -3.53 9.97
N CYS A 49 13.01 -3.79 9.55
CA CYS A 49 12.11 -2.79 8.97
C CYS A 49 11.04 -2.39 10.00
N PRO A 50 11.23 -1.28 10.73
CA PRO A 50 10.22 -0.82 11.68
C PRO A 50 8.94 -0.32 10.98
N PRO A 51 7.81 -0.26 11.70
CA PRO A 51 6.59 0.38 11.20
C PRO A 51 6.90 1.78 10.70
N SER A 52 6.41 2.08 9.50
CA SER A 52 6.75 3.29 8.76
C SER A 52 5.49 4.03 8.32
N THR A 53 5.54 5.35 8.36
CA THR A 53 4.48 6.21 7.82
C THR A 53 5.06 7.10 6.74
N PHE A 54 4.37 7.17 5.62
CA PHE A 54 4.77 7.97 4.47
C PHE A 54 3.67 8.98 4.15
N VAL A 55 4.04 10.26 4.12
CA VAL A 55 3.15 11.36 3.80
C VAL A 55 3.58 12.01 2.48
N ASN A 56 2.63 12.37 1.63
CA ASN A 56 2.88 13.03 0.34
C ASN A 56 3.94 12.30 -0.50
N GLY A 57 3.88 10.97 -0.49
CA GLY A 57 4.90 10.13 -1.08
C GLY A 57 4.85 10.09 -2.61
N GLN A 58 6.01 9.97 -3.25
CA GLN A 58 6.17 9.84 -4.69
C GLN A 58 7.34 8.93 -5.05
N ILE A 59 7.09 7.99 -5.96
CA ILE A 59 8.16 7.17 -6.55
C ILE A 59 8.87 8.00 -7.62
N ILE A 60 10.15 8.30 -7.38
CA ILE A 60 11.00 9.09 -8.28
C ILE A 60 11.77 8.22 -9.27
N GLU A 61 12.14 7.00 -8.87
CA GLU A 61 12.82 6.04 -9.74
C GLU A 61 12.30 4.62 -9.49
N ARG A 62 12.32 3.80 -10.55
CA ARG A 62 11.93 2.40 -10.53
C ARG A 62 13.01 1.57 -11.24
N SER A 63 13.34 0.41 -10.70
CA SER A 63 14.28 -0.51 -11.35
C SER A 63 13.99 -1.96 -10.98
N GLY A 64 14.41 -2.87 -11.86
CA GLY A 64 14.11 -4.29 -11.74
C GLY A 64 12.64 -4.61 -12.00
N SER A 65 12.31 -5.89 -11.91
CA SER A 65 10.95 -6.40 -12.08
C SER A 65 10.82 -7.68 -11.27
N GLU A 66 9.79 -7.75 -10.44
CA GLU A 66 9.49 -8.91 -9.61
C GLU A 66 7.98 -9.18 -9.64
N SER A 67 7.60 -10.45 -9.68
CA SER A 67 6.20 -10.87 -9.62
C SER A 67 5.93 -11.54 -8.28
N MET A 68 4.91 -11.07 -7.57
CA MET A 68 4.48 -11.61 -6.29
C MET A 68 2.96 -11.72 -6.24
N GLU A 69 2.46 -12.73 -5.54
CA GLU A 69 1.03 -12.86 -5.25
C GLU A 69 0.65 -11.83 -4.16
N GLU A 70 -0.16 -10.84 -4.53
CA GLU A 70 -0.66 -9.79 -3.63
C GLU A 70 -2.10 -10.10 -3.18
N GLY A 71 -2.39 -9.74 -1.93
CA GLY A 71 -3.74 -9.60 -1.38
C GLY A 71 -4.03 -8.12 -1.07
N CYS A 72 -5.29 -7.79 -0.80
CA CYS A 72 -5.70 -6.42 -0.48
C CYS A 72 -6.89 -6.44 0.49
N LEU A 73 -6.84 -5.61 1.54
CA LEU A 73 -7.93 -5.48 2.52
C LEU A 73 -9.23 -4.99 1.87
N SER A 74 -9.13 -4.13 0.84
CA SER A 74 -10.28 -3.63 0.10
C SER A 74 -10.88 -4.66 -0.88
N VAL A 75 -10.22 -5.80 -1.10
CA VAL A 75 -10.68 -6.87 -2.01
C VAL A 75 -10.55 -8.24 -1.31
N PRO A 76 -11.33 -8.48 -0.24
CA PRO A 76 -11.16 -9.64 0.62
C PRO A 76 -11.31 -10.97 -0.13
N GLY A 77 -10.45 -11.94 0.19
CA GLY A 77 -10.46 -13.28 -0.41
C GLY A 77 -9.94 -13.37 -1.85
N VAL A 78 -9.51 -12.25 -2.46
CA VAL A 78 -8.92 -12.23 -3.79
C VAL A 78 -7.40 -12.10 -3.67
N ARG A 79 -6.70 -12.95 -4.44
CA ARG A 79 -5.26 -12.88 -4.63
C ARG A 79 -4.90 -12.82 -6.11
N VAL A 80 -3.91 -12.01 -6.44
CA VAL A 80 -3.50 -11.71 -7.81
C VAL A 80 -1.98 -11.69 -7.90
N ASP A 81 -1.40 -12.40 -8.87
CA ASP A 81 0.00 -12.21 -9.25
C ASP A 81 0.18 -10.84 -9.90
N VAL A 82 0.92 -9.95 -9.26
CA VAL A 82 1.19 -8.60 -9.74
C VAL A 82 2.69 -8.45 -9.97
N THR A 83 3.05 -7.87 -11.12
CA THR A 83 4.44 -7.53 -11.43
C THR A 83 4.73 -6.10 -11.02
N ARG A 84 5.66 -5.93 -10.08
CA ARG A 84 6.12 -4.64 -9.54
C ARG A 84 7.57 -4.39 -9.93
N SER A 85 8.03 -3.15 -9.75
CA SER A 85 9.46 -2.87 -9.76
C SER A 85 10.09 -3.46 -8.50
N GLU A 86 11.18 -4.21 -8.65
CA GLU A 86 11.92 -4.82 -7.53
C GLU A 86 12.43 -3.77 -6.55
N LYS A 87 12.83 -2.60 -7.07
CA LYS A 87 13.37 -1.49 -6.28
C LYS A 87 12.74 -0.18 -6.68
N VAL A 88 12.50 0.67 -5.68
CA VAL A 88 11.98 2.02 -5.86
C VAL A 88 12.83 3.01 -5.08
N THR A 89 13.12 4.16 -5.70
CA THR A 89 13.55 5.34 -4.95
C THR A 89 12.29 6.16 -4.67
N PHE A 90 12.05 6.48 -3.40
CA PHE A 90 10.82 7.06 -2.92
C PHE A 90 11.11 8.34 -2.14
N ALA A 91 10.52 9.45 -2.61
CA ALA A 91 10.54 10.73 -1.92
C ALA A 91 9.25 10.87 -1.11
N TYR A 92 9.34 11.31 0.15
CA TYR A 92 8.20 11.41 1.04
C TYR A 92 8.44 12.44 2.15
N GLN A 93 7.43 12.70 2.95
CA GLN A 93 7.53 13.46 4.18
C GLN A 93 7.23 12.58 5.40
N ASP A 94 7.92 12.84 6.50
CA ASP A 94 7.59 12.25 7.80
C ASP A 94 6.41 12.98 8.47
N LEU A 95 6.05 12.57 9.70
CA LEU A 95 4.94 13.17 10.46
C LEU A 95 5.20 14.63 10.87
N GLU A 96 6.44 15.09 10.83
CA GLU A 96 6.81 16.48 11.10
C GLU A 96 6.86 17.32 9.81
N GLY A 97 6.64 16.69 8.64
CA GLY A 97 6.70 17.33 7.33
C GLY A 97 8.11 17.47 6.76
N ASN A 98 9.13 16.89 7.40
CA ASN A 98 10.49 16.89 6.85
C ASN A 98 10.56 16.01 5.62
N HIS A 99 11.30 16.43 4.59
CA HIS A 99 11.44 15.68 3.35
C HIS A 99 12.53 14.63 3.46
N HIS A 100 12.24 13.45 2.94
CA HIS A 100 13.13 12.31 2.88
C HIS A 100 13.15 11.73 1.47
N GLU A 101 14.28 11.15 1.09
CA GLU A 101 14.43 10.36 -0.11
C GLU A 101 15.18 9.09 0.27
N ALA A 102 14.58 7.93 0.01
CA ALA A 102 15.15 6.64 0.37
C ALA A 102 14.92 5.59 -0.71
N LYS A 103 15.80 4.59 -0.75
CA LYS A 103 15.67 3.43 -1.63
C LYS A 103 15.07 2.28 -0.83
N PHE A 104 14.06 1.65 -1.42
CA PHE A 104 13.38 0.48 -0.88
C PHE A 104 13.44 -0.63 -1.92
N ASP A 105 13.53 -1.87 -1.44
CA ASP A 105 13.49 -3.08 -2.26
C ASP A 105 12.66 -4.18 -1.60
N GLY A 106 12.49 -5.30 -2.32
CA GLY A 106 11.78 -6.49 -1.84
C GLY A 106 10.34 -6.20 -1.41
N LEU A 107 9.96 -6.74 -0.24
CA LEU A 107 8.59 -6.62 0.26
C LEU A 107 8.20 -5.15 0.52
N MET A 108 9.09 -4.35 1.10
CA MET A 108 8.81 -2.93 1.36
C MET A 108 8.53 -2.16 0.06
N ALA A 109 9.34 -2.38 -0.98
CA ALA A 109 9.10 -1.77 -2.28
C ALA A 109 7.76 -2.19 -2.90
N THR A 110 7.36 -3.45 -2.72
CA THR A 110 6.07 -3.93 -3.21
C THR A 110 4.91 -3.27 -2.48
N VAL A 111 4.94 -3.25 -1.13
CA VAL A 111 3.86 -2.64 -0.34
C VAL A 111 3.77 -1.13 -0.62
N ILE A 112 4.89 -0.41 -0.73
CA ILE A 112 4.88 1.01 -1.13
C ILE A 112 4.18 1.21 -2.48
N GLN A 113 4.48 0.37 -3.49
CA GLN A 113 3.82 0.47 -4.79
C GLN A 113 2.33 0.15 -4.72
N HIS A 114 1.93 -0.81 -3.88
CA HIS A 114 0.53 -1.18 -3.65
C HIS A 114 -0.26 -0.04 -2.97
N GLU A 115 0.24 0.51 -1.88
CA GLU A 115 -0.43 1.61 -1.17
C GLU A 115 -0.47 2.89 -2.01
N MET A 116 0.58 3.15 -2.81
CA MET A 116 0.56 4.23 -3.78
C MET A 116 -0.50 4.03 -4.87
N ASP A 117 -0.75 2.80 -5.32
CA ASP A 117 -1.85 2.53 -6.25
C ASP A 117 -3.20 2.87 -5.62
N HIS A 118 -3.40 2.47 -4.35
CA HIS A 118 -4.59 2.87 -3.61
C HIS A 118 -4.75 4.38 -3.58
N LEU A 119 -3.73 5.13 -3.19
CA LEU A 119 -3.76 6.61 -3.19
C LEU A 119 -4.04 7.22 -4.58
N ASN A 120 -3.80 6.48 -5.66
CA ASN A 120 -4.13 6.87 -7.03
C ASN A 120 -5.46 6.28 -7.56
N GLY A 121 -6.24 5.60 -6.70
CA GLY A 121 -7.53 5.01 -7.03
C GLY A 121 -7.45 3.71 -7.83
N LEU A 122 -6.31 3.03 -7.80
CA LEU A 122 -6.07 1.74 -8.45
C LEU A 122 -6.13 0.60 -7.44
N LEU A 123 -6.58 -0.57 -7.88
CA LEU A 123 -6.64 -1.80 -7.07
C LEU A 123 -5.78 -2.90 -7.72
N ILE A 124 -5.38 -3.92 -6.94
CA ILE A 124 -4.61 -5.08 -7.46
C ILE A 124 -5.28 -5.78 -8.64
N ILE A 125 -6.62 -5.78 -8.69
CA ILE A 125 -7.40 -6.41 -9.76
C ILE A 125 -7.25 -5.67 -11.10
N ASP A 126 -6.82 -4.41 -11.08
CA ASP A 126 -6.57 -3.62 -12.29
C ASP A 126 -5.30 -4.10 -13.01
N HIS A 127 -4.35 -4.67 -12.27
CA HIS A 127 -3.12 -5.30 -12.78
C HIS A 127 -3.33 -6.72 -13.29
N ALA A 128 -4.44 -7.38 -12.91
CA ALA A 128 -4.73 -8.74 -13.32
C ALA A 128 -4.85 -8.89 -14.85
N SER A 129 -4.42 -10.05 -15.37
CA SER A 129 -4.59 -10.39 -16.78
C SER A 129 -6.08 -10.41 -17.17
N GLN A 130 -6.39 -10.30 -18.47
CA GLN A 130 -7.79 -10.34 -18.93
C GLN A 130 -8.49 -11.67 -18.59
N LEU A 131 -7.75 -12.78 -18.55
CA LEU A 131 -8.27 -14.09 -18.15
C LEU A 131 -8.56 -14.12 -16.64
N ASP A 132 -7.64 -13.57 -15.83
CA ASP A 132 -7.81 -13.50 -14.37
C ASP A 132 -8.93 -12.56 -13.95
N LYS A 133 -9.11 -11.44 -14.65
CA LYS A 133 -10.22 -10.50 -14.42
C LYS A 133 -11.59 -11.18 -14.56
N HIS A 134 -11.74 -12.21 -15.40
CA HIS A 134 -12.99 -12.96 -15.48
C HIS A 134 -13.21 -13.84 -14.23
N ARG A 135 -12.17 -14.54 -13.78
CA ARG A 135 -12.20 -15.37 -12.56
C ARG A 135 -12.48 -14.51 -11.31
N ILE A 136 -11.77 -13.40 -11.16
CA ILE A 136 -11.90 -12.48 -10.03
C ILE A 136 -13.32 -11.90 -9.97
N ARG A 137 -13.88 -11.45 -11.11
CA ARG A 137 -15.27 -10.97 -11.15
C ARG A 137 -16.29 -12.01 -10.72
N LYS A 138 -16.03 -13.29 -10.98
CA LYS A 138 -16.90 -14.37 -10.51
C LYS A 138 -16.79 -14.53 -8.99
N GLN A 139 -15.58 -14.55 -8.45
CA GLN A 139 -15.34 -14.64 -6.99
C GLN A 139 -15.96 -13.46 -6.24
N LEU A 140 -15.79 -12.24 -6.74
CA LEU A 140 -16.39 -11.04 -6.13
C LEU A 140 -17.92 -11.08 -6.11
N LYS A 141 -18.56 -11.64 -7.15
CA LYS A 141 -20.01 -11.85 -7.17
C LYS A 141 -20.47 -12.86 -6.14
N GLU A 142 -19.71 -13.93 -5.92
CA GLU A 142 -20.01 -14.98 -4.94
C GLU A 142 -19.82 -14.48 -3.49
N LEU A 143 -18.89 -13.55 -3.25
CA LEU A 143 -18.69 -12.93 -1.94
C LEU A 143 -19.74 -11.87 -1.59
N ALA A 144 -20.30 -11.21 -2.62
CA ALA A 144 -21.35 -10.20 -2.46
C ALA A 144 -22.77 -10.78 -2.39
N SER A 145 -22.92 -12.10 -2.51
CA SER A 145 -24.19 -12.83 -2.48
C SER A 145 -24.37 -13.61 -1.19
#